data_AF-A0A2V5QKC6-F1
#
_entry.id   AF-A0A2V5QKC6-F1
#
_cell.length_a   1.000
_cell.length_b   1.000
_cell.length_c   1.000
_cell.angle_alpha   90.00
_cell.angle_beta   90.00
_cell.angle_gamma   90.00
#
_symmetry.space_group_name_H-M   'P 1'
#
loop_
_entity.id
_entity.type
_entity.pdbx_description
1 polymer ?
#
loop_
_entity_poly.entity_id
_entity_poly.type
_entity_poly.pdbx_seq_one_letter_code
_entity_poly.pdbx_strand_id
1 'polypeptide(L)' 'MRRAKKSSDLTLLGRSEAKLPAHPAEARLETFPNPARRNYRIHFETDDFTSVCPVTSQPDFAR' A
#
# COMPACT_ATOMS: atom_id res chain seq x y z
N MET A 1 -9.56 18.59 20.00
CA MET A 1 -8.09 18.44 19.86
C MET A 1 -7.76 18.27 18.38
N ARG A 2 -7.10 19.25 17.75
CA ARG A 2 -6.71 19.17 16.33
C ARG A 2 -5.46 18.28 16.21
N ARG A 3 -5.57 17.11 15.56
CA ARG A 3 -4.40 16.29 15.20
C ARG A 3 -3.49 17.12 14.29
N ALA A 4 -2.21 17.22 14.64
CA ALA A 4 -1.20 17.83 13.77
C ALA A 4 -1.17 17.10 12.42
N LYS A 5 -1.26 17.86 11.32
CA LYS A 5 -1.39 17.38 9.95
C LYS A 5 -0.03 16.85 9.44
N LYS A 6 0.38 15.65 9.89
CA LYS A 6 1.64 14.96 9.52
C LYS A 6 1.54 14.20 8.20
N SER A 7 0.94 14.80 7.17
CA SER A 7 0.67 14.10 5.90
C SER A 7 0.76 15.00 4.67
N SER A 8 1.45 16.15 4.77
CA SER A 8 1.57 17.08 3.64
C SER A 8 2.18 16.44 2.40
N ASP A 9 3.03 15.43 2.59
CA ASP A 9 3.86 14.85 1.53
C ASP A 9 3.36 13.48 1.05
N LEU A 10 2.30 12.94 1.68
CA LEU A 10 1.68 11.69 1.25
C LEU A 10 0.69 11.98 0.12
N THR A 11 0.83 11.24 -0.98
CA THR A 11 0.00 11.39 -2.16
C THR A 11 -1.05 10.29 -2.30
N LEU A 12 -0.91 9.17 -1.59
CA LEU A 12 -1.85 8.04 -1.64
C LEU A 12 -2.81 8.03 -0.43
N LEU A 13 -2.29 8.17 0.79
CA LEU A 13 -3.10 8.00 2.01
C LEU A 13 -4.12 9.14 2.20
N GLY A 14 -5.40 8.78 2.31
CA GLY A 14 -6.48 9.73 2.62
C GLY A 14 -7.05 10.46 1.40
N ARG A 15 -6.72 10.02 0.18
CA ARG A 15 -7.35 10.54 -1.05
C ARG A 15 -8.48 9.63 -1.52
N SER A 16 -9.57 10.23 -1.99
CA SER A 16 -10.77 9.54 -2.48
C SER A 16 -10.59 8.94 -3.88
N GLU A 17 -9.63 9.47 -4.65
CA GLU A 17 -9.35 9.08 -6.03
C GLU A 17 -7.98 8.38 -6.09
N ALA A 18 -7.94 7.12 -5.64
CA ALA A 18 -6.77 6.28 -5.84
C ALA A 18 -6.86 5.60 -7.20
N LYS A 19 -6.29 6.22 -8.25
CA LYS A 19 -6.14 5.56 -9.55
C LYS A 19 -5.11 4.45 -9.42
N LEU A 20 -5.53 3.20 -9.62
CA LEU A 20 -4.61 2.06 -9.68
C LEU A 20 -3.66 2.22 -10.89
N PRO A 21 -2.36 1.98 -10.72
CA PRO A 21 -1.41 2.01 -11.82
C PRO A 21 -1.70 0.90 -12.83
N ALA A 22 -1.34 1.10 -14.10
CA ALA A 22 -1.58 0.12 -15.15
C ALA A 22 -0.59 -1.06 -15.09
N HIS A 23 0.58 -0.85 -14.47
CA HIS A 23 1.62 -1.87 -14.31
C HIS A 23 2.24 -1.80 -12.90
N PRO A 24 2.62 -2.94 -12.29
CA PRO A 24 3.26 -2.95 -10.96
C PRO A 24 4.52 -2.09 -10.85
N ALA A 25 5.30 -1.96 -11.94
CA ALA A 25 6.50 -1.12 -11.96
C ALA A 25 6.23 0.39 -11.78
N GLU A 26 5.00 0.85 -12.06
CA GLU A 26 4.59 2.23 -11.85
C GLU A 26 4.08 2.47 -10.42
N ALA A 27 3.75 1.41 -9.69
CA ALA A 27 3.27 1.51 -8.32
C ALA A 27 4.35 2.08 -7.41
N ARG A 28 3.96 2.99 -6.51
CA ARG A 28 4.86 3.63 -5.55
C ARG A 28 4.44 3.30 -4.13
N LEU A 29 5.38 2.82 -3.33
CA LEU A 29 5.19 2.69 -1.89
C LEU A 29 5.53 4.01 -1.21
N GLU A 30 4.60 4.53 -0.42
CA GLU A 30 4.82 5.70 0.42
C GLU A 30 5.12 5.29 1.85
N THR A 31 5.98 6.06 2.51
CA THR A 31 6.38 5.81 3.90
C THR A 31 6.25 7.07 4.73
N PHE A 32 6.25 6.92 6.05
CA PHE A 32 6.22 8.03 6.98
C PHE A 32 7.11 7.73 8.20
N PRO A 33 7.61 8.75 8.90
CA PRO A 33 8.39 8.55 10.11
C PRO A 33 7.57 7.82 11.18
N ASN A 34 8.11 6.72 11.71
CA ASN A 34 7.50 5.97 12.80
C ASN A 34 7.26 6.89 14.03
N PRO A 35 6.01 7.07 14.49
CA PRO A 35 5.70 7.95 15.60
C PRO A 35 6.00 7.36 16.98
N ALA A 36 6.23 6.05 17.10
CA ALA A 36 6.39 5.35 18.38
C ALA A 36 7.87 5.16 18.75
N ARG A 37 8.18 5.27 20.06
CA ARG A 37 9.51 5.03 20.64
C ARG A 37 9.63 3.67 21.35
N ARG A 38 8.72 2.73 21.05
CA ARG A 38 8.69 1.38 21.64
C ARG A 38 8.72 0.33 20.54
N ASN A 39 9.11 -0.89 20.90
CA ASN A 39 9.04 -2.02 19.98
C ASN A 39 7.59 -2.41 19.71
N TYR A 40 7.27 -2.70 18.45
CA TYR A 40 5.99 -3.22 18.01
C TYR A 40 6.18 -4.04 16.74
N ARG A 41 5.20 -4.88 16.41
CA ARG A 41 5.12 -5.61 15.14
C ARG A 41 3.85 -5.20 14.40
N ILE A 42 3.97 -4.94 13.11
CA ILE A 42 2.81 -4.78 12.22
C ILE A 42 2.73 -6.06 11.39
N HIS A 43 1.55 -6.65 11.34
CA HIS A 43 1.23 -7.76 10.45
C HIS A 43 0.29 -7.25 9.38
N PHE A 44 0.59 -7.54 8.12
CA PHE A 44 -0.29 -7.29 6.99
C PHE A 44 -0.81 -8.64 6.51
N GLU A 45 -2.12 -8.72 6.30
CA GLU A 45 -2.80 -9.91 5.80
C GLU A 45 -3.83 -9.43 4.78
N THR A 46 -3.98 -10.18 3.69
CA THR A 46 -4.95 -9.90 2.64
C THR A 46 -5.41 -11.23 2.05
N ASP A 47 -6.70 -11.34 1.77
CA ASP A 47 -7.28 -12.50 1.11
C ASP A 47 -7.44 -12.26 -0.42
N ASP A 48 -7.04 -11.08 -0.90
CA ASP A 48 -7.35 -10.57 -2.24
C ASP A 48 -6.10 -10.40 -3.12
N PHE A 49 -4.97 -11.03 -2.77
CA PHE A 49 -3.77 -10.97 -3.62
C PHE A 49 -3.95 -11.82 -4.87
N THR A 50 -3.78 -11.19 -6.04
CA THR A 50 -3.82 -11.87 -7.34
C THR A 50 -2.74 -11.34 -8.29
N SER A 51 -2.29 -12.19 -9.21
CA SER A 51 -1.32 -11.84 -10.25
C SER A 51 -1.58 -12.63 -11.54
N VAL A 52 -0.79 -12.39 -12.58
CA VAL A 52 -0.90 -13.11 -13.86
C VAL A 52 0.38 -13.92 -14.10
N CYS A 53 0.23 -15.21 -14.40
CA CYS A 53 1.36 -16.07 -14.73
C CYS A 53 2.05 -15.58 -16.02
N PRO A 54 3.38 -15.36 -16.02
CA PRO A 54 4.08 -14.81 -17.18
C PRO A 54 4.16 -15.76 -18.38
N VAL A 55 3.92 -17.06 -18.18
CA VAL A 55 3.99 -18.08 -19.24
C VAL A 55 2.62 -18.36 -19.85
N THR A 56 1.61 -18.54 -19.00
CA THR A 56 0.27 -18.99 -19.43
C THR A 56 -0.76 -17.86 -19.50
N SER A 57 -0.43 -16.69 -18.94
CA SER A 57 -1.35 -15.56 -18.78
C SER A 57 -2.60 -15.86 -17.95
N GLN A 58 -2.60 -16.96 -17.19
CA GLN A 58 -3.70 -17.30 -16.28
C GLN A 58 -3.61 -16.48 -14.99
N PRO A 59 -4.76 -16.17 -14.36
CA PRO A 59 -4.78 -15.50 -13.07
C PRO A 59 -4.41 -16.47 -11.93
N ASP A 60 -3.50 -16.02 -11.07
CA ASP A 60 -3.07 -16.71 -9.86
C ASP A 60 -3.59 -15.98 -8.62
N PHE A 61 -3.84 -16.71 -7.52
CA PHE A 61 -4.34 -16.16 -6.25
C PHE A 61 -3.53 -16.70 -5.08
N ALA A 62 -3.29 -15.86 -4.07
CA ALA A 62 -2.57 -16.24 -2.85
C ALA A 62 -3.04 -15.45 -1.63
N ARG A 63 -2.54 -15.85 -0.46
CA ARG A 63 -2.74 -15.23 0.85
C ARG A 63 -1.40 -14.97 1.52
#